data_AF-A0A2E7L800-F1
#
_entry.id   AF-A0A2E7L800-F1
#
_cell.length_a   1.000
_cell.length_b   1.000
_cell.length_c   1.000
_cell.angle_alpha   90.00
_cell.angle_beta   90.00
_cell.angle_gamma   90.00
#
_symmetry.space_group_name_H-M   'P 1'
#
loop_
_entity.id
_entity.type
_entity.pdbx_description
1 polymer ?
#
loop_
_entity_poly.entity_id
_entity_poly.type
_entity_poly.pdbx_seq_one_letter_code
_entity_poly.pdbx_strand_id
1 'polypeptide(L)'
;MQQDTIISTLPGQTEDDRVVIVLCQQGMGPNTLELRQQSWGEGVGWFTQSSVEMSPSQVADLRNVLGVSQGKPRLPTKFRKAPERHWQPRIARAGSA
;
A
#
# COMPACT_ATOMS: atom_id res chain seq x y z
N MET A 1 15.70 11.28 -20.16
CA MET A 1 14.92 10.04 -20.37
C MET A 1 13.95 9.90 -19.21
N GLN A 2 12.73 9.44 -19.47
CA GLN A 2 11.72 9.17 -18.46
C GLN A 2 11.87 7.71 -18.01
N GLN A 3 11.87 7.47 -16.70
CA GLN A 3 11.96 6.14 -16.12
C GLN A 3 10.73 5.86 -15.26
N ASP A 4 10.06 4.76 -15.56
CA ASP A 4 8.86 4.33 -14.86
C ASP A 4 9.20 3.12 -13.98
N THR A 5 8.81 3.18 -12.71
CA THR A 5 8.99 2.07 -11.77
C THR A 5 7.66 1.71 -11.13
N ILE A 6 7.23 0.46 -11.27
CA ILE A 6 6.04 -0.05 -10.58
C ILE A 6 6.35 -0.17 -9.08
N ILE A 7 5.64 0.60 -8.26
CA ILE A 7 5.76 0.54 -6.79
C ILE A 7 4.89 -0.59 -6.24
N SER A 8 3.66 -0.70 -6.73
CA SER A 8 2.69 -1.68 -6.23
C SER A 8 1.63 -1.99 -7.27
N THR A 9 1.07 -3.18 -7.19
CA THR A 9 -0.10 -3.59 -7.98
C THR A 9 -1.23 -3.91 -7.02
N LEU A 10 -2.38 -3.26 -7.21
CA LEU A 10 -3.60 -3.48 -6.46
C LEU A 10 -4.56 -4.28 -7.34
N PRO A 11 -5.11 -5.41 -6.86
CA PRO A 11 -6.10 -6.16 -7.62
C PRO A 11 -7.35 -5.31 -7.86
N GLY A 12 -7.96 -5.46 -9.04
CA GLY A 12 -9.25 -4.87 -9.37
C GLY A 12 -10.42 -5.68 -8.82
N GLN A 13 -11.62 -5.41 -9.35
CA GLN A 13 -12.83 -6.16 -9.00
C GLN A 13 -12.89 -7.53 -9.69
N THR A 14 -12.19 -7.67 -10.82
CA THR A 14 -12.08 -8.91 -11.59
C THR A 14 -10.61 -9.34 -11.68
N GLU A 15 -10.35 -10.57 -12.10
CA GLU A 15 -8.98 -11.07 -12.32
C GLU A 15 -8.27 -10.38 -13.49
N ASP A 16 -9.07 -9.85 -14.43
CA ASP A 16 -8.60 -9.15 -15.62
C ASP A 16 -8.47 -7.64 -15.40
N ASP A 17 -8.68 -7.14 -14.17
CA ASP A 17 -8.54 -5.72 -13.84
C ASP A 17 -7.54 -5.51 -12.71
N ARG A 18 -6.76 -4.44 -12.80
CA ARG A 18 -5.87 -4.00 -11.73
C ARG A 18 -5.59 -2.51 -11.76
N VAL A 19 -5.15 -1.98 -10.63
CA VAL A 19 -4.56 -0.64 -10.56
C VAL A 19 -3.07 -0.79 -10.25
N VAL A 20 -2.22 -0.22 -11.10
CA VAL A 20 -0.78 -0.19 -10.89
C VAL A 20 -0.36 1.19 -10.42
N ILE A 21 0.38 1.24 -9.33
CA ILE A 21 0.98 2.46 -8.80
C ILE A 21 2.39 2.57 -9.39
N VAL A 22 2.64 3.63 -10.15
CA VAL A 22 3.90 3.84 -10.87
C VAL A 22 4.57 5.12 -10.41
N LEU A 23 5.85 5.05 -10.07
CA LEU A 23 6.71 6.23 -9.92
C LEU A 23 7.23 6.62 -11.30
N CYS A 24 6.88 7.82 -11.74
CA CYS A 24 7.36 8.39 -12.99
C CYS A 24 8.50 9.37 -12.68
N GLN A 25 9.72 9.02 -13.06
CA GLN A 25 10.90 9.83 -12.85
C GLN A 25 11.27 10.54 -14.14
N GLN A 26 11.23 11.88 -14.12
CA GLN A 26 11.68 12.69 -15.25
C GLN A 26 13.13 13.12 -15.08
N GLY A 27 13.94 12.95 -16.12
CA GLY A 27 15.39 13.21 -16.03
C GLY A 27 15.80 14.62 -15.58
N MET A 28 15.00 15.65 -15.86
CA MET A 28 15.22 17.03 -15.34
C MET A 28 13.98 17.62 -14.66
N GLY A 29 12.94 16.81 -14.42
CA GLY A 29 11.66 17.26 -13.88
C GLY A 29 11.40 16.67 -12.49
N PRO A 30 10.40 17.18 -11.77
CA PRO A 30 9.97 16.56 -10.52
C PRO A 30 9.44 15.15 -10.79
N ASN A 31 9.64 14.24 -9.83
CA ASN A 31 9.02 12.92 -9.88
C ASN A 31 7.50 13.06 -9.64
N THR A 32 6.72 12.31 -10.40
CA THR A 32 5.28 12.18 -10.24
C THR A 32 4.92 10.73 -9.93
N LEU A 33 3.71 10.52 -9.44
CA LEU A 33 3.17 9.18 -9.23
C LEU A 33 1.92 9.04 -10.07
N GLU A 34 1.82 7.96 -10.83
CA GLU A 34 0.65 7.64 -11.63
C GLU A 34 -0.11 6.44 -11.06
N LEU A 35 -1.42 6.57 -11.01
CA LEU A 35 -2.34 5.45 -10.83
C LEU A 35 -2.82 5.03 -12.22
N ARG A 36 -2.44 3.84 -12.66
CA ARG A 36 -2.82 3.29 -13.97
C ARG A 36 -3.86 2.20 -13.77
N GLN A 37 -5.08 2.40 -14.24
CA GLN A 37 -6.04 1.32 -14.37
C GLN A 37 -5.66 0.50 -15.59
N GLN A 38 -5.46 -0.80 -15.39
CA GLN A 38 -5.12 -1.72 -16.46
C GLN A 38 -6.14 -2.84 -16.54
N SER A 39 -6.38 -3.29 -17.77
CA SER A 39 -7.13 -4.52 -18.02
C SER A 39 -6.29 -5.52 -18.82
N TRP A 40 -6.60 -6.79 -18.66
CA TRP A 40 -6.00 -7.87 -19.40
C TRP A 40 -6.79 -8.14 -20.69
N GLY A 41 -6.08 -8.30 -21.80
CA GLY A 41 -6.65 -8.74 -23.07
C GLY A 41 -5.90 -9.96 -23.57
N GLU A 42 -6.65 -10.99 -24.00
CA GLU A 42 -6.05 -12.16 -24.64
C GLU A 42 -5.22 -11.74 -25.87
N GLY A 43 -3.96 -12.19 -25.94
CA GLY A 43 -3.03 -11.84 -27.01
C GLY A 43 -2.36 -10.46 -26.91
N VAL A 44 -2.82 -9.56 -26.02
CA VAL A 44 -2.26 -8.22 -25.79
C VAL A 44 -1.54 -8.12 -24.44
N GLY A 45 -2.05 -8.84 -23.45
CA GLY A 45 -1.61 -8.75 -22.06
C GLY A 45 -2.23 -7.57 -21.33
N TRP A 46 -1.52 -7.06 -20.32
CA TRP A 46 -1.98 -5.90 -19.54
C TRP A 46 -1.81 -4.60 -20.33
N PHE A 47 -2.90 -3.87 -20.52
CA PHE A 47 -2.89 -2.55 -21.16
C PHE A 47 -3.56 -1.51 -20.26
N THR A 48 -3.05 -0.28 -20.30
CA THR A 48 -3.60 0.84 -19.52
C THR A 48 -4.85 1.38 -20.19
N GLN A 49 -5.98 1.36 -19.48
CA GLN A 49 -7.24 1.98 -19.94
C GLN A 49 -7.31 3.46 -19.55
N SER A 50 -6.84 3.79 -18.36
CA SER A 50 -6.86 5.16 -17.83
C SER A 50 -5.69 5.38 -16.88
N SER A 51 -5.28 6.63 -16.74
CA SER A 51 -4.23 7.03 -15.82
C SER A 51 -4.56 8.35 -15.14
N VAL A 52 -4.17 8.47 -13.87
CA VAL A 52 -4.20 9.72 -13.11
C VAL A 52 -2.79 10.01 -12.64
N GLU A 53 -2.20 11.09 -13.13
CA GLU A 53 -0.93 11.61 -12.62
C GLU A 53 -1.17 12.47 -11.37
N MET A 54 -0.29 12.30 -10.38
CA MET A 54 -0.32 13.03 -9.13
C MET A 54 1.06 13.59 -8.81
N SER A 55 1.08 14.87 -8.44
CA SER A 55 2.23 15.51 -7.82
C SER A 55 2.49 14.98 -6.40
N PRO A 56 3.70 15.18 -5.84
CA PRO A 56 4.00 14.75 -4.48
C PRO A 56 3.05 15.31 -3.40
N SER A 57 2.54 16.54 -3.55
CA SER A 57 1.57 17.13 -2.63
C SER A 57 0.21 16.41 -2.69
N GLN A 58 -0.28 16.11 -3.89
CA GLN A 58 -1.53 15.35 -4.06
C GLN A 58 -1.41 13.92 -3.50
N VAL A 59 -0.24 13.28 -3.60
CA VAL A 59 0.02 11.98 -2.97
C VAL A 59 -0.05 12.07 -1.45
N ALA A 60 0.51 13.14 -0.87
CA ALA A 60 0.43 13.38 0.58
C ALA A 60 -1.03 13.60 1.03
N ASP A 61 -1.79 14.39 0.27
CA ASP A 61 -3.22 14.63 0.54
C ASP A 61 -4.02 13.33 0.43
N LEU A 62 -3.80 12.53 -0.61
CA LEU A 62 -4.42 11.22 -0.77
C LEU A 62 -4.10 10.30 0.42
N ARG A 63 -2.84 10.23 0.84
CA ARG A 63 -2.43 9.46 2.03
C ARG A 63 -3.16 9.94 3.28
N ASN A 64 -3.34 11.23 3.45
CA ASN A 64 -4.06 11.78 4.59
C ASN A 64 -5.55 11.39 4.53
N VAL A 65 -6.21 11.53 3.38
CA VAL A 65 -7.61 11.13 3.18
C VAL A 65 -7.80 9.63 3.48
N LEU A 66 -6.92 8.77 2.97
CA LEU A 66 -7.00 7.32 3.20
C LEU A 66 -6.58 6.92 4.63
N GLY A 67 -5.60 7.62 5.20
CA GLY A 67 -5.08 7.41 6.55
C GLY A 67 -6.02 7.87 7.66
N VAL A 68 -7.00 8.72 7.36
CA VAL A 68 -8.08 9.14 8.26
C VAL A 68 -9.19 8.08 8.36
N SER A 69 -8.87 6.80 8.10
CA SER A 69 -9.78 5.67 8.33
C SER A 69 -10.38 5.75 9.75
N GLN A 70 -11.67 6.08 9.77
CA GLN A 70 -12.56 6.06 10.91
C GLN A 70 -12.66 4.62 11.43
N GLY A 71 -11.82 4.27 12.41
CA GLY A 71 -12.00 3.08 13.23
C GLY A 71 -10.96 2.00 13.00
N LYS A 72 -10.05 1.86 13.97
CA LYS A 72 -9.43 0.56 14.27
C LYS A 72 -10.55 -0.49 14.29
N PRO A 73 -10.45 -1.62 13.58
CA PRO A 73 -11.35 -2.75 13.81
C PRO A 73 -11.34 -3.03 15.30
N ARG A 74 -12.50 -2.91 15.96
CA ARG A 74 -12.60 -3.26 17.39
C ARG A 74 -12.21 -4.73 17.50
N LEU A 75 -11.07 -5.00 18.13
CA LEU A 75 -10.65 -6.38 18.42
C LEU A 75 -11.83 -7.12 19.05
N PRO A 76 -12.23 -8.28 18.50
CA PRO A 76 -13.33 -9.06 19.06
C PRO A 76 -13.11 -9.30 20.55
N THR A 77 -14.15 -9.12 21.37
CA THR A 77 -14.07 -9.14 22.84
C THR A 77 -13.40 -10.40 23.40
N LYS A 78 -13.46 -11.51 22.67
CA LYS A 78 -12.76 -12.77 23.00
C LYS A 78 -11.23 -12.68 23.03
N PHE A 79 -10.64 -11.72 22.32
CA PHE A 79 -9.18 -11.48 22.34
C PHE A 79 -8.75 -10.43 23.36
N ARG A 80 -9.70 -9.74 24.02
CA ARG A 80 -9.38 -8.73 25.05
C ARG A 80 -8.94 -9.36 26.37
N LYS A 81 -9.23 -10.63 26.59
CA LYS A 81 -8.80 -11.37 27.79
C LYS A 81 -7.75 -12.39 27.39
N ALA A 82 -6.48 -12.03 27.52
CA ALA A 82 -5.47 -13.05 27.73
C ALA A 82 -5.83 -13.77 29.05
N PRO A 83 -6.00 -15.09 29.10
CA PRO A 83 -6.17 -15.78 30.36
C PRO A 83 -4.89 -15.56 31.19
N GLU A 84 -5.02 -14.84 32.30
CA GLU A 84 -3.92 -14.45 33.22
C GLU A 84 -3.11 -15.64 33.77
N ARG A 85 -3.51 -16.88 33.51
CA ARG A 85 -3.01 -18.06 34.23
C ARG A 85 -1.80 -18.76 33.64
N HIS A 86 -1.27 -18.35 32.48
CA HIS A 86 -0.23 -19.14 31.80
C HIS A 86 0.99 -18.36 31.30
N TRP A 87 0.95 -17.03 31.32
CA TRP A 87 2.09 -16.23 30.88
C TRP A 87 2.77 -15.58 32.08
N GLN A 88 3.95 -16.08 32.44
CA GLN A 88 4.87 -15.38 33.34
C GLN A 88 6.10 -14.97 32.54
N PRO A 89 6.40 -13.66 32.41
CA PRO A 89 7.62 -13.22 31.76
C PRO A 89 8.81 -13.69 32.59
N ARG A 90 9.64 -14.55 32.02
CA ARG A 90 10.95 -14.87 32.60
C ARG A 90 11.87 -13.68 32.36
N ILE A 91 12.04 -12.85 33.37
CA ILE A 91 13.00 -11.74 33.35
C ILE A 91 14.40 -12.37 33.35
N ALA A 92 15.08 -12.37 32.20
CA ALA A 92 16.48 -12.71 32.13
C ALA A 92 17.31 -11.55 32.70
N ARG A 93 17.99 -11.77 33.83
CA ARG A 93 19.02 -10.84 34.32
C ARG A 93 20.31 -11.14 33.57
N ALA A 94 20.79 -10.19 32.79
CA ALA A 94 22.16 -10.24 32.28
C ALA A 94 23.11 -10.07 33.46
N GLY A 95 23.94 -11.09 33.73
CA GLY A 95 25.01 -10.98 34.70
C GLY A 95 26.02 -9.95 34.20
N SER A 96 26.33 -8.96 35.04
CA SER A 96 27.44 -8.03 34.82
C SER A 96 28.76 -8.80 34.84
N ALA A 97 29.57 -8.61 33.80
CA ALA A 97 30.96 -9.06 33.72
C ALA A 97 31.86 -8.22 34.63
#